data_AF-A0A800M694-F1
#
_entry.id   AF-A0A800M694-F1
#
_cell.length_a   1.000
_cell.length_b   1.000
_cell.length_c   1.000
_cell.angle_alpha   90.00
_cell.angle_beta   90.00
_cell.angle_gamma   90.00
#
_symmetry.space_group_name_H-M   'P 1'
#
loop_
_entity.id
_entity.type
_entity.pdbx_description
1 polymer ?
#
loop_
_entity_poly.entity_id
_entity_poly.type
_entity_poly.pdbx_seq_one_letter_code
_entity_poly.pdbx_strand_id
1 'polypeptide(L)' 'MHPSHENQLVRLKKVEGQVRGIQTMIEERRYCMDLLSQIRAVTGAMRKIE' A
#
# COMPACT_ATOMS: atom_id res chain seq x y z
N MET A 1 -15.70 15.52 -21.47
CA MET A 1 -15.73 15.40 -19.99
C MET A 1 -14.62 14.43 -19.61
N HIS A 2 -13.49 14.93 -19.10
CA HIS A 2 -12.40 14.06 -18.66
C HIS A 2 -12.83 13.35 -17.36
N PRO A 3 -12.65 12.02 -17.25
CA PRO A 3 -12.87 11.33 -15.98
C PRO A 3 -11.92 11.91 -14.93
N SER A 4 -12.48 12.38 -13.80
CA SER A 4 -11.67 12.78 -12.65
C SER A 4 -11.10 11.52 -12.01
N HIS A 5 -9.78 11.37 -12.02
CA HIS A 5 -9.06 10.27 -11.38
C HIS A 5 -8.59 10.62 -9.95
N GLU A 6 -9.16 11.67 -9.34
CA GLU A 6 -8.77 12.13 -8.01
C GLU A 6 -8.90 11.03 -6.95
N ASN A 7 -9.93 10.18 -7.03
CA ASN A 7 -10.13 9.08 -6.10
C ASN A 7 -9.03 8.01 -6.21
N GLN A 8 -8.60 7.67 -7.42
CA GLN A 8 -7.47 6.76 -7.65
C GLN A 8 -6.19 7.39 -7.09
N LEU A 9 -5.98 8.70 -7.30
CA LEU A 9 -4.82 9.41 -6.77
C LEU A 9 -4.76 9.35 -5.23
N VAL A 10 -5.90 9.55 -4.55
CA VAL A 10 -6.00 9.43 -3.09
C VAL A 10 -5.67 8.00 -2.62
N ARG A 11 -6.13 6.98 -3.33
CA ARG A 11 -5.83 5.58 -2.98
C ARG A 11 -4.36 5.22 -3.22
N LEU A 12 -3.77 5.70 -4.31
CA LEU A 12 -2.34 5.52 -4.60
C LEU A 12 -1.46 6.14 -3.52
N LYS A 13 -1.79 7.36 -3.04
CA LYS A 13 -1.09 8.00 -1.91
C LYS A 13 -1.15 7.17 -0.62
N LYS A 14 -2.26 6.47 -0.36
CA LYS A 14 -2.37 5.55 0.78
C LYS A 14 -1.47 4.34 0.61
N VAL A 15 -1.46 3.73 -0.57
CA VAL A 15 -0.59 2.59 -0.88
C VAL A 15 0.88 2.96 -0.74
N GLU A 16 1.28 4.14 -1.22
CA GLU A 16 2.63 4.67 -1.04
C GLU A 16 3.05 4.74 0.45
N GLY A 17 2.15 5.21 1.32
CA GLY A 17 2.36 5.20 2.76
C GLY A 17 2.53 3.79 3.35
N GLN A 18 1.74 2.82 2.88
CA GLN A 18 1.86 1.42 3.31
C GLN A 18 3.20 0.81 2.87
N VAL A 19 3.65 1.09 1.64
CA VAL A 19 4.95 0.61 1.14
C VAL A 19 6.09 1.19 1.95
N ARG A 20 6.06 2.49 2.28
CA ARG A 20 7.03 3.11 3.20
C ARG A 20 7.04 2.41 4.57
N GLY A 21 5.86 2.13 5.12
CA GLY A 21 5.74 1.39 6.37
C GLY A 21 6.42 0.02 6.32
N ILE A 22 6.23 -0.73 5.22
CA ILE A 22 6.88 -2.03 5.01
C ILE A 22 8.42 -1.88 4.97
N GLN A 23 8.95 -0.83 4.33
CA GLN A 23 10.39 -0.57 4.30
C GLN A 23 10.94 -0.39 5.72
N THR A 24 10.29 0.43 6.56
CA THR A 24 10.68 0.60 7.97
C THR A 24 10.61 -0.72 8.74
N MET A 25 9.57 -1.54 8.54
CA MET A 25 9.47 -2.85 9.19
C MET A 25 10.62 -3.80 8.82
N ILE A 26 11.14 -3.70 7.58
CA ILE A 26 12.29 -4.48 7.13
C ILE A 26 13.57 -3.98 7.81
N GLU A 27 13.78 -2.66 7.87
CA GLU A 27 14.91 -2.04 8.56
C GLU A 27 14.94 -2.42 10.04
N GLU A 28 13.77 -2.46 10.69
CA GLU A 28 13.57 -2.89 12.07
C GLU A 28 13.65 -4.41 12.28
N ARG A 29 13.87 -5.19 11.21
CA ARG A 29 13.95 -6.66 11.23
C ARG A 29 12.71 -7.32 11.88
N ARG A 30 11.52 -6.77 11.61
CA ARG A 30 10.26 -7.34 12.11
C ARG A 30 10.00 -8.73 11.54
N TYR A 31 9.15 -9.47 12.25
CA TYR A 31 8.85 -10.86 11.92
C TYR A 31 8.23 -11.00 10.52
N CYS A 32 8.68 -12.02 9.78
CA CYS A 32 8.29 -12.23 8.38
C CYS A 32 6.77 -12.33 8.17
N MET A 33 6.03 -12.87 9.15
CA MET A 33 4.57 -12.96 9.05
C MET A 33 3.89 -11.60 9.11
N ASP A 34 4.43 -10.64 9.87
CA ASP A 34 3.91 -9.27 9.92
C ASP A 34 4.14 -8.58 8.57
N LEU A 35 5.34 -8.73 8.01
CA LEU A 35 5.68 -8.22 6.68
C LEU A 35 4.74 -8.79 5.61
N LEU A 36 4.53 -10.11 5.61
CA LEU A 36 3.64 -10.78 4.66
C LEU A 36 2.19 -10.28 4.79
N SER A 37 1.73 -10.03 6.01
CA SER A 37 0.41 -9.46 6.26
C SER A 37 0.27 -8.06 5.66
N GLN A 38 1.27 -7.20 5.84
CA GLN A 38 1.27 -5.85 5.25
C GLN A 38 1.37 -5.87 3.73
N ILE A 39 2.19 -6.75 3.16
CA ILE A 39 2.27 -6.94 1.69
C ILE A 39 0.89 -7.35 1.13
N ARG A 40 0.20 -8.28 1.79
CA ARG A 40 -1.17 -8.67 1.38
C ARG A 40 -2.15 -7.51 1.48
N ALA A 41 -2.04 -6.67 2.50
CA ALA A 41 -2.86 -5.46 2.64
C ALA A 41 -2.62 -4.48 1.47
N VAL A 42 -1.37 -4.27 1.07
CA VAL A 42 -1.00 -3.47 -0.11
C VAL A 42 -1.59 -4.06 -1.39
N THR A 43 -1.44 -5.37 -1.62
CA THR A 43 -2.02 -6.04 -2.80
C THR A 43 -3.55 -5.89 -2.83
N GLY A 44 -4.21 -6.04 -1.68
CA GLY A 44 -5.65 -5.85 -1.56
C GLY A 44 -6.09 -4.39 -1.80
N ALA A 45 -5.29 -3.42 -1.37
CA ALA A 45 -5.56 -2.01 -1.64
C ALA A 45 -5.39 -1.67 -3.14
N MET A 46 -4.36 -2.20 -3.80
CA MET A 46 -4.12 -2.02 -5.23
C MET A 46 -5.26 -2.57 -6.09
N ARG A 47 -5.79 -3.75 -5.76
CA ARG A 47 -6.97 -4.33 -6.44
C ARG A 47 -8.24 -3.48 -6.34
N LYS A 48 -8.30 -2.55 -5.40
CA LYS A 48 -9.43 -1.60 -5.26
C LYS A 48 -9.22 -0.32 -6.09
N ILE A 49 -8.06 -0.14 -6.72
CA ILE A 49 -7.72 1.03 -7.54
C ILE A 49 -7.98 0.76 -9.02
N GLU A 50 -7.70 -0.47 -9.45
CA GLU A 50 -8.22 -1.06 -10.71
C GLU A 50 -9.75 -0.95 -10.77
#